data_AF-A0A957FT65-F1
#
_entry.id   AF-A0A957FT65-F1
#
_cell.length_a   1.000
_cell.length_b   1.000
_cell.length_c   1.000
_cell.angle_alpha   90.00
_cell.angle_beta   90.00
_cell.angle_gamma   90.00
#
_symmetry.space_group_name_H-M   'P 1'
#
loop_
_entity.id
_entity.type
_entity.pdbx_description
1 polymer ?
#
loop_
_entity_poly.entity_id
_entity_poly.type
_entity_poly.pdbx_seq_one_letter_code
_entity_poly.pdbx_strand_id
1 'polypeptide(L)'
;KEIIGTAVYFSPAVLSNDSDPLHLKRQQGETRTQFGGEPNGRYVVPLPHPSGASLWPNQPANQALIGRALALLSDIRQAWQL
;
A
#
# COMPACT_ATOMS: atom_id res chain seq x y z
N LYS A 1 -13.30 -13.10 1.39
CA LYS A 1 -12.74 -11.72 1.47
C LYS A 1 -12.19 -11.38 0.09
N GLU A 2 -12.43 -10.17 -0.40
CA GLU A 2 -11.99 -9.69 -1.71
C GLU A 2 -10.63 -8.99 -1.60
N ILE A 3 -9.80 -9.09 -2.64
CA ILE A 3 -8.53 -8.37 -2.74
C ILE A 3 -8.78 -7.08 -3.52
N ILE A 4 -8.58 -5.94 -2.86
CA ILE A 4 -8.62 -4.62 -3.52
C ILE A 4 -7.22 -4.31 -4.05
N GLY A 5 -7.08 -4.19 -5.37
CA GLY A 5 -5.81 -3.92 -6.05
C GLY A 5 -5.20 -5.14 -6.73
N THR A 6 -3.90 -5.11 -7.01
CA THR A 6 -3.17 -6.25 -7.60
C THR A 6 -2.45 -7.03 -6.50
N ALA A 7 -2.78 -8.30 -6.32
CA ALA A 7 -2.00 -9.21 -5.48
C ALA A 7 -1.56 -10.43 -6.28
N VAL A 8 -0.31 -10.84 -6.08
CA VAL A 8 0.27 -12.02 -6.70
C VAL A 8 0.46 -13.08 -5.63
N TYR A 9 -0.14 -14.25 -5.82
CA TYR A 9 -0.01 -15.40 -4.94
C TYR A 9 1.07 -16.36 -5.44
N PHE A 10 1.93 -16.81 -4.53
CA PHE A 10 2.96 -17.80 -4.75
C PHE A 10 2.65 -19.05 -3.91
N SER A 11 2.53 -20.20 -4.56
CA SER A 11 2.29 -21.47 -3.89
C SER A 11 3.56 -21.95 -3.17
N PRO A 12 3.44 -22.83 -2.15
CA PRO A 12 4.59 -23.40 -1.47
C PRO A 12 5.60 -24.03 -2.42
N ALA A 13 5.15 -24.74 -3.47
CA ALA A 13 6.01 -25.36 -4.46
C ALA A 13 6.93 -24.37 -5.19
N VAL A 14 6.45 -23.15 -5.47
CA VAL A 14 7.25 -22.09 -6.11
C VAL A 14 8.29 -21.53 -5.13
N LEU A 15 7.95 -21.47 -3.84
CA LEU A 15 8.82 -20.94 -2.79
C LEU A 15 9.92 -21.94 -2.38
N SER A 16 9.69 -23.24 -2.57
CA SER A 16 10.65 -24.30 -2.25
C SER A 16 11.79 -24.45 -3.25
N ASN A 17 11.62 -23.97 -4.48
CA ASN A 17 12.53 -24.25 -5.61
C ASN A 17 13.73 -23.28 -5.70
N ASP A 18 14.36 -22.97 -4.57
CA ASP A 18 15.55 -22.07 -4.52
C ASP A 18 15.28 -20.65 -5.04
N SER A 19 14.00 -20.27 -5.08
CA SER A 19 13.57 -18.89 -5.32
C SER A 19 14.03 -18.07 -4.11
N ASP A 20 15.10 -17.29 -4.25
CA ASP A 20 15.48 -16.29 -3.25
C ASP A 20 14.20 -15.54 -2.84
N PRO A 21 13.76 -15.62 -1.56
CA PRO A 21 12.50 -15.03 -1.12
C PRO A 21 12.47 -13.51 -1.29
N LEU A 22 13.63 -12.88 -1.54
CA LEU A 22 13.78 -11.46 -1.83
C LEU A 22 13.62 -11.12 -3.33
N HIS A 23 13.71 -12.11 -4.22
CA HIS A 23 13.68 -11.91 -5.69
C HIS A 23 12.56 -12.68 -6.39
N LEU A 24 11.34 -12.58 -5.84
CA LEU A 24 10.14 -13.12 -6.47
C LEU A 24 9.79 -12.36 -7.76
N LYS A 25 9.75 -13.07 -8.89
CA LYS A 25 9.29 -12.51 -10.17
C LYS A 25 7.80 -12.74 -10.31
N ARG A 26 7.05 -11.70 -10.73
CA ARG A 26 5.60 -11.77 -10.95
C ARG A 26 5.16 -12.97 -11.81
N GLN A 27 5.98 -13.37 -12.79
CA GLN A 27 5.71 -14.49 -13.70
C GLN A 27 5.66 -15.86 -13.00
N GLN A 28 6.24 -15.97 -11.81
CA GLN A 28 6.26 -17.21 -11.02
C GLN A 28 5.02 -17.36 -10.12
N GLY A 29 4.15 -16.35 -10.07
CA GLY A 29 2.95 -16.36 -9.24
C GLY A 29 1.68 -16.01 -10.02
N GLU A 30 0.53 -16.23 -9.38
CA GLU A 30 -0.79 -16.02 -9.96
C GLU A 30 -1.40 -14.71 -9.45
N THR A 31 -1.88 -13.85 -10.34
CA THR A 31 -2.66 -12.68 -9.91
C THR A 31 -4.03 -13.13 -9.42
N ARG A 32 -4.39 -12.76 -8.19
CA ARG A 32 -5.66 -13.16 -7.56
C ARG A 32 -6.47 -11.96 -7.09
N THR A 33 -7.79 -12.08 -7.26
CA THR A 33 -8.79 -11.10 -6.80
C THR A 33 -9.53 -11.57 -5.54
N GLN A 34 -9.28 -12.81 -5.10
CA GLN A 34 -9.90 -13.40 -3.92
C GLN A 34 -8.83 -14.08 -3.04
N PHE A 35 -9.02 -14.01 -1.72
CA PHE A 35 -8.17 -14.69 -0.76
C PHE A 35 -8.43 -16.20 -0.75
N GLY A 36 -7.35 -17.00 -0.64
CA GLY A 36 -7.36 -18.46 -0.56
C GLY A 36 -5.94 -19.04 -0.69
N GLY A 37 -5.82 -20.33 -0.96
CA GLY A 37 -4.53 -20.98 -1.23
C GLY A 37 -4.07 -21.95 -0.15
N GLU A 38 -2.90 -22.54 -0.38
CA GLU A 38 -2.30 -23.57 0.44
C GLU A 38 -1.61 -22.98 1.69
N PRO A 39 -1.54 -23.76 2.80
CA PRO A 39 -0.67 -23.45 3.93
C PRO A 39 0.76 -23.20 3.45
N ASN A 40 1.42 -22.19 4.03
CA ASN A 40 2.77 -21.73 3.66
C ASN A 40 2.91 -21.02 2.29
N GLY A 41 1.81 -20.75 1.58
CA GLY A 41 1.85 -19.82 0.45
C GLY A 41 2.16 -18.38 0.87
N ARG A 42 2.44 -17.51 -0.11
CA ARG A 42 2.73 -16.08 0.11
C ARG A 42 1.95 -15.20 -0.86
N TYR A 43 1.40 -14.10 -0.36
CA TYR A 43 0.86 -13.02 -1.17
C TYR A 43 1.86 -11.88 -1.22
N VAL A 44 2.16 -11.39 -2.43
CA VAL A 44 2.96 -10.19 -2.66
C VAL A 44 2.06 -9.13 -3.27
N VAL A 45 1.99 -7.98 -2.60
CA VAL A 45 1.25 -6.81 -3.09
C VAL A 45 2.29 -5.78 -3.53
N PRO A 46 2.46 -5.53 -4.85
CA PRO A 46 3.35 -4.48 -5.30
C PRO A 46 2.83 -3.14 -4.80
N LEU A 47 3.63 -2.47 -3.97
CA LEU A 47 3.35 -1.09 -3.60
C LEU A 47 3.57 -0.20 -4.83
N PRO A 48 2.75 0.84 -5.02
CA PRO A 48 3.03 1.84 -6.04
C PRO A 48 4.44 2.39 -5.82
N HIS A 49 5.18 2.58 -6.91
CA HIS A 49 6.50 3.19 -6.84
C HIS A 49 6.39 4.54 -6.12
N PRO A 50 7.28 4.87 -5.15
CA PRO A 50 7.15 6.06 -4.32
C PRO A 50 7.19 7.37 -5.13
N SER A 51 7.61 7.34 -6.40
CA SER A 51 7.50 8.49 -7.31
C SER A 51 6.06 8.99 -7.52
N GLY A 52 5.04 8.17 -7.24
CA GLY A 52 3.64 8.57 -7.29
C GLY A 52 3.12 9.23 -6.01
N ALA A 53 3.87 9.13 -4.91
CA ALA A 53 3.56 9.87 -3.70
C ALA A 53 4.12 11.29 -3.86
N SER A 54 3.23 12.29 -3.95
CA SER A 54 3.67 13.68 -3.96
C SER A 54 4.50 13.94 -2.71
N LEU A 55 5.77 14.31 -2.88
CA LEU A 55 6.64 14.76 -1.77
C LEU A 55 6.20 16.12 -1.22
N TRP A 56 5.17 16.73 -1.80
CA TRP A 56 4.66 18.04 -1.43
C TRP A 56 4.37 18.14 0.08
N PRO A 57 3.67 17.21 0.76
CA PRO A 57 3.42 17.30 2.20
C PRO A 57 4.68 17.20 3.06
N ASN A 58 5.80 16.72 2.50
CA ASN A 58 7.06 16.56 3.23
C ASN A 58 7.96 17.81 3.16
N GLN A 59 7.64 18.79 2.30
CA GLN A 59 8.40 20.04 2.24
C GLN A 59 8.01 20.94 3.42
N PRO A 60 8.98 21.55 4.13
CA PRO A 60 8.70 22.39 5.31
C PRO A 60 7.68 23.51 5.05
N ALA A 61 7.76 24.17 3.88
CA ALA A 61 6.82 25.22 3.50
C ALA A 61 5.38 24.71 3.39
N ASN A 62 5.19 23.52 2.83
CA ASN A 62 3.87 22.93 2.65
C ASN A 62 3.32 22.35 3.95
N GLN A 63 4.18 21.85 4.84
CA GLN A 63 3.76 21.49 6.20
C GLN A 63 3.20 22.69 6.96
N ALA A 64 3.81 23.87 6.83
CA ALA A 64 3.27 25.10 7.40
C ALA A 64 1.90 25.47 6.79
N LEU A 65 1.71 25.28 5.48
CA LEU A 65 0.43 25.49 4.81
C LEU A 65 -0.65 24.50 5.32
N ILE A 66 -0.30 23.22 5.44
CA ILE A 66 -1.19 22.18 5.97
C ILE A 66 -1.58 22.53 7.42
N GLY A 67 -0.61 22.91 8.26
CA GLY A 67 -0.88 23.33 9.64
C GLY A 67 -1.83 24.52 9.71
N ARG A 68 -1.65 25.53 8.83
CA ARG A 68 -2.56 26.67 8.74
C ARG A 68 -3.97 26.26 8.31
N ALA A 69 -4.09 25.37 7.33
CA ALA A 69 -5.39 24.86 6.88
C ALA A 69 -6.12 24.11 7.99
N LEU A 70 -5.42 23.26 8.75
CA LEU A 70 -5.97 22.54 9.88
C LEU A 70 -6.43 23.48 11.00
N ALA A 71 -5.68 24.56 11.28
CA ALA A 71 -6.10 25.58 12.24
C ALA A 71 -7.41 26.25 11.81
N LEU A 72 -7.51 26.68 10.55
CA LEU A 72 -8.74 27.27 10.01
C LEU A 72 -9.94 26.32 10.10
N LEU A 73 -9.75 25.04 9.78
CA LEU A 73 -10.80 24.04 9.89
C LEU A 73 -11.23 23.83 11.35
N SER A 74 -10.28 23.85 12.30
CA SER A 74 -10.58 23.76 13.72
C SER A 74 -11.41 24.97 14.19
N ASP A 75 -11.05 26.18 13.77
CA ASP A 75 -11.77 27.40 14.13
C ASP A 75 -13.21 27.38 13.60
N ILE A 76 -13.40 26.96 12.34
CA ILE A 76 -14.73 26.76 11.75
C ILE A 76 -15.51 25.72 12.55
N ARG A 77 -14.90 24.58 12.87
CA ARG A 77 -15.55 23.52 13.63
C ARG A 77 -16.03 24.01 15.00
N GLN A 78 -15.21 24.80 15.69
CA GLN A 78 -15.55 25.38 17.00
C GLN A 78 -16.66 26.43 16.89
N ALA A 79 -16.57 27.35 15.92
CA ALA A 79 -17.57 28.40 15.73
C ALA A 79 -18.95 27.85 15.36
N TRP A 80 -19.00 26.69 14.69
CA TRP A 80 -20.23 26.07 14.20
C TRP A 80 -20.68 24.85 15.03
N GLN A 81 -19.97 24.52 16.13
CA GLN A 81 -20.26 23.38 17.01
C GLN A 81 -20.41 22.03 16.28
N LEU A 82 -19.54 21.78 15.30
CA LEU A 82 -19.50 20.56 14.50
C LEU A 82 -18.70 19.42 15.16
#